data_AF-A0AAD4KW04-F1
#
_entry.id   AF-A0AAD4KW04-F1
#
_cell.length_a   1.000
_cell.length_b   1.000
_cell.length_c   1.000
_cell.angle_alpha   90.00
_cell.angle_beta   90.00
_cell.angle_gamma   90.00
#
_symmetry.space_group_name_H-M   'P 1'
#
loop_
_entity.id
_entity.type
_entity.pdbx_description
1 polymer ?
#
loop_
_entity_poly.entity_id
_entity_poly.type
_entity_poly.pdbx_seq_one_letter_code
_entity_poly.pdbx_strand_id
1 'polypeptide(L)'
;MKGQDSSPFDHEFYNSLAQLQPSSQFKWYQTAIVALGALNYPEEIPKLYSLLLDRYIPKGSRLNETRKIREGLTKLCGIMGAAKAGSSLRQLATAIPPELIELTHYRHHGDEIQRASDTQEMAIERGRNMHSLIYDNIPEYDERKTLHASPDYYYIVTGKFVN
;
A
#
# COMPACT_ATOMS: atom_id res chain seq x y z
N MET A 1 -31.68 -17.62 -3.71
CA MET A 1 -31.26 -16.77 -4.84
C MET A 1 -30.47 -15.60 -4.26
N LYS A 2 -29.14 -15.60 -4.38
CA LYS A 2 -28.35 -14.39 -4.07
C LYS A 2 -28.51 -13.46 -5.27
N GLY A 3 -28.97 -12.24 -5.02
CA GLY A 3 -29.02 -11.18 -6.03
C GLY A 3 -27.64 -11.04 -6.66
N GLN A 4 -27.63 -10.93 -7.97
CA GLN A 4 -26.43 -10.58 -8.72
C GLN A 4 -26.19 -9.10 -8.43
N ASP A 5 -25.52 -8.81 -7.32
CA ASP A 5 -25.08 -7.46 -6.99
C ASP A 5 -24.12 -7.03 -8.11
N SER A 6 -24.60 -6.16 -8.99
CA SER A 6 -23.75 -5.46 -9.94
C SER A 6 -22.67 -4.74 -9.12
N SER A 7 -21.40 -5.10 -9.32
CA SER A 7 -20.28 -4.38 -8.69
C SER A 7 -20.51 -2.88 -8.90
N PRO A 8 -20.40 -2.04 -7.86
CA PRO A 8 -20.50 -0.59 -8.01
C PRO A 8 -19.38 -0.03 -8.92
N PHE A 9 -18.43 -0.88 -9.31
CA PHE A 9 -17.32 -0.58 -10.22
C PHE A 9 -17.59 -1.20 -11.61
N ASP A 10 -18.60 -0.72 -12.31
CA ASP A 10 -18.88 -1.16 -13.67
C ASP A 10 -17.95 -0.49 -14.71
N HIS A 11 -18.14 -0.81 -15.99
CA HIS A 11 -17.36 -0.21 -17.07
C HIS A 11 -17.50 1.32 -17.16
N GLU A 12 -18.68 1.85 -16.82
CA GLU A 12 -18.94 3.29 -16.85
C GLU A 12 -18.10 4.00 -15.78
N PHE A 13 -18.05 3.45 -14.56
CA PHE A 13 -17.19 3.94 -13.50
C PHE A 13 -15.73 4.04 -13.97
N TYR A 14 -15.14 2.96 -14.51
CA TYR A 14 -13.75 3.00 -14.99
C TYR A 14 -13.51 3.97 -16.14
N ASN A 15 -14.49 4.14 -17.03
CA ASN A 15 -14.40 5.13 -18.10
C ASN A 15 -14.41 6.56 -17.54
N SER A 16 -15.25 6.84 -16.54
CA SER A 16 -15.28 8.14 -15.87
C SER A 16 -13.94 8.45 -15.19
N LEU A 17 -13.29 7.44 -14.59
CA LEU A 17 -11.98 7.60 -13.96
C LEU A 17 -10.90 7.99 -14.98
N ALA A 18 -10.92 7.39 -16.17
CA ALA A 18 -9.97 7.71 -17.24
C ALA A 18 -10.10 9.16 -17.75
N GLN A 19 -11.23 9.83 -17.50
CA GLN A 19 -11.47 11.21 -17.90
C GLN A 19 -10.96 12.26 -16.90
N LEU A 20 -10.61 11.87 -15.66
CA LEU A 20 -10.25 12.80 -14.58
C LEU A 20 -8.94 13.58 -14.79
N GLN A 21 -8.16 13.26 -15.83
CA GLN A 21 -6.89 13.92 -16.20
C GLN A 21 -6.04 14.41 -14.99
N PRO A 22 -5.73 13.54 -14.02
CA PRO A 22 -5.00 13.94 -12.82
C PRO A 22 -3.59 14.44 -13.16
N SER A 23 -3.10 15.39 -12.36
CA SER A 23 -1.74 15.94 -12.48
C SER A 23 -0.64 14.88 -12.39
N SER A 24 -0.91 13.75 -11.74
CA SER A 24 -0.09 12.55 -11.79
C SER A 24 -0.97 11.31 -11.87
N GLN A 25 -0.95 10.67 -13.04
CA GLN A 25 -1.67 9.40 -13.27
C GLN A 25 -1.23 8.33 -12.27
N PHE A 26 0.09 8.16 -12.09
CA PHE A 26 0.61 7.19 -11.14
C PHE A 26 0.09 7.42 -9.71
N LYS A 27 0.18 8.65 -9.16
CA LYS A 27 -0.29 8.94 -7.80
C LYS A 27 -1.79 8.72 -7.65
N TRP A 28 -2.56 9.02 -8.70
CA TRP A 28 -4.00 8.81 -8.70
C TRP A 28 -4.34 7.32 -8.60
N TYR A 29 -3.80 6.49 -9.49
CA TYR A 29 -4.04 5.03 -9.45
C TYR A 29 -3.47 4.39 -8.19
N GLN A 30 -2.28 4.81 -7.73
CA GLN A 30 -1.70 4.33 -6.48
C GLN A 30 -2.66 4.60 -5.31
N THR A 31 -3.17 5.84 -5.20
CA THR A 31 -4.13 6.21 -4.15
C THR A 31 -5.42 5.41 -4.27
N ALA A 32 -5.97 5.26 -5.48
CA ALA A 32 -7.19 4.50 -5.72
C ALA A 32 -7.04 3.02 -5.33
N ILE A 33 -5.94 2.37 -5.71
CA ILE A 33 -5.62 0.98 -5.34
C ILE A 33 -5.54 0.84 -3.81
N VAL A 34 -4.85 1.77 -3.14
CA VAL A 34 -4.72 1.75 -1.68
C VAL A 34 -6.08 1.98 -1.00
N ALA A 35 -6.89 2.89 -1.52
CA ALA A 35 -8.21 3.18 -1.00
C ALA A 35 -9.15 1.97 -1.15
N LEU A 36 -9.15 1.26 -2.28
CA LEU A 36 -9.94 0.04 -2.46
C LEU A 36 -9.53 -1.05 -1.46
N GLY A 37 -8.24 -1.20 -1.21
CA GLY A 37 -7.75 -2.09 -0.14
C GLY A 37 -8.26 -1.69 1.24
N ALA A 38 -8.27 -0.39 1.56
CA ALA A 38 -8.81 0.12 2.82
C ALA A 38 -10.32 -0.13 2.97
N LEU A 39 -11.06 0.14 1.89
CA LEU A 39 -12.52 0.00 1.80
C LEU A 39 -12.98 -1.45 1.66
N ASN A 40 -12.06 -2.41 1.61
CA ASN A 40 -12.33 -3.83 1.51
C ASN A 40 -12.96 -4.28 0.18
N TYR A 41 -12.48 -3.69 -0.93
CA TYR A 41 -12.73 -4.12 -2.31
C TYR A 41 -11.45 -4.60 -2.99
N PRO A 42 -10.71 -5.58 -2.40
CA PRO A 42 -9.41 -5.98 -2.91
C PRO A 42 -9.48 -6.63 -4.31
N GLU A 43 -10.62 -7.21 -4.70
CA GLU A 43 -10.87 -7.81 -6.01
C GLU A 43 -10.78 -6.84 -7.19
N GLU A 44 -10.90 -5.53 -6.95
CA GLU A 44 -10.81 -4.50 -7.99
C GLU A 44 -9.36 -4.01 -8.21
N ILE A 45 -8.44 -4.37 -7.30
CA ILE A 45 -7.02 -4.00 -7.37
C ILE A 45 -6.34 -4.53 -8.65
N PRO A 46 -6.49 -5.81 -9.05
CA PRO A 46 -5.88 -6.34 -10.27
C PRO A 46 -6.14 -5.49 -11.50
N LYS A 47 -7.40 -5.12 -11.73
CA LYS A 47 -7.84 -4.39 -12.93
C LYS A 47 -7.19 -3.01 -13.02
N LEU A 48 -7.19 -2.27 -11.92
CA LEU A 48 -6.56 -0.94 -11.85
C LEU A 48 -5.04 -1.01 -11.94
N TYR A 49 -4.42 -2.01 -11.32
CA TYR A 49 -2.98 -2.21 -11.39
C TYR A 49 -2.53 -2.52 -12.83
N SER A 50 -3.20 -3.44 -13.53
CA SER A 50 -2.88 -3.76 -14.92
C SER A 50 -3.05 -2.54 -15.83
N LEU A 51 -4.14 -1.78 -15.68
CA LEU A 51 -4.37 -0.55 -16.43
C LEU A 51 -3.25 0.49 -16.20
N LEU A 52 -2.85 0.68 -14.94
CA LEU A 52 -1.75 1.55 -14.55
C LEU A 52 -0.43 1.10 -15.21
N LEU A 53 -0.11 -0.19 -15.08
CA LEU A 53 1.13 -0.79 -15.54
C LEU A 53 1.29 -0.70 -17.06
N ASP A 54 0.22 -0.96 -17.81
CA ASP A 54 0.24 -1.02 -19.26
C ASP A 54 0.24 0.35 -19.93
N ARG A 55 -0.48 1.32 -19.36
CA ARG A 55 -0.69 2.62 -20.02
C ARG A 55 0.17 3.75 -19.51
N TYR A 56 0.54 3.72 -18.23
CA TYR A 56 1.09 4.92 -17.58
C TYR A 56 2.45 4.71 -16.92
N ILE A 57 2.95 3.48 -16.81
CA ILE A 57 4.29 3.20 -16.26
C ILE A 57 5.24 2.71 -17.36
N PRO A 58 6.30 3.48 -17.69
CA PRO A 58 7.36 3.02 -18.59
C PRO A 58 8.01 1.72 -18.11
N LYS A 59 8.34 0.81 -19.03
CA LYS A 59 8.87 -0.53 -18.70
C LYS A 59 10.00 -0.52 -17.65
N GLY A 60 10.99 0.38 -17.81
CA GLY A 60 12.13 0.50 -16.89
C GLY A 60 11.78 0.98 -15.47
N SER A 61 10.59 1.56 -15.26
CA SER A 61 10.12 2.06 -13.97
C SER A 61 9.15 1.10 -13.27
N ARG A 62 8.65 0.07 -13.97
CA ARG A 62 7.57 -0.81 -13.50
C ARG A 62 7.85 -1.47 -12.15
N LEU A 63 9.06 -1.97 -11.94
CA LEU A 63 9.45 -2.58 -10.67
C LEU A 63 9.37 -1.56 -9.51
N ASN A 64 9.96 -0.38 -9.70
CA ASN A 64 10.00 0.67 -8.68
C ASN A 64 8.60 1.20 -8.34
N GLU A 65 7.76 1.41 -9.35
CA GLU A 65 6.40 1.88 -9.14
C GLU A 65 5.51 0.80 -8.49
N THR A 66 5.69 -0.48 -8.86
CA THR A 66 5.01 -1.60 -8.19
C THR A 66 5.40 -1.70 -6.71
N ARG A 67 6.68 -1.47 -6.38
CA ARG A 67 7.16 -1.41 -4.98
C ARG A 67 6.47 -0.33 -4.15
N LYS A 68 6.17 0.83 -4.74
CA LYS A 68 5.46 1.91 -4.05
C LYS A 68 3.99 1.55 -3.79
N ILE A 69 3.35 0.81 -4.71
CA ILE A 69 1.99 0.32 -4.52
C ILE A 69 1.96 -0.73 -3.39
N ARG A 70 2.87 -1.72 -3.43
CA ARG A 70 3.03 -2.70 -2.34
C ARG A 70 3.24 -2.00 -1.00
N GLU A 71 4.16 -1.03 -0.95
CA GLU A 71 4.40 -0.24 0.26
C GLU A 71 3.12 0.47 0.73
N GLY A 72 2.38 1.12 -0.16
CA GLY A 72 1.10 1.75 0.18
C GLY A 72 0.10 0.76 0.79
N LEU A 73 -0.02 -0.44 0.23
CA LEU A 73 -0.88 -1.49 0.77
C LEU A 73 -0.37 -2.08 2.09
N THR A 74 0.95 -2.22 2.28
CA THR A 74 1.53 -2.63 3.56
C THR A 74 1.22 -1.61 4.65
N LYS A 75 1.30 -0.32 4.31
CA LYS A 75 0.98 0.78 5.23
C LYS A 75 -0.48 0.78 5.70
N LEU A 76 -1.41 0.20 4.93
CA LEU A 76 -2.79 -0.04 5.39
C LEU A 76 -2.85 -0.87 6.66
N CYS A 77 -1.86 -1.72 6.94
CA CYS A 77 -1.84 -2.54 8.15
C CYS A 77 -1.92 -1.68 9.42
N GLY A 78 -1.29 -0.51 9.42
CA GLY A 78 -1.27 0.40 10.57
C GLY A 78 -2.55 1.22 10.78
N ILE A 79 -3.46 1.25 9.80
CA ILE A 79 -4.68 2.06 9.84
C ILE A 79 -5.93 1.18 9.83
N MET A 80 -5.97 0.20 8.92
CA MET A 80 -7.14 -0.64 8.64
C MET A 80 -6.98 -2.07 9.16
N GLY A 81 -5.81 -2.42 9.68
CA GLY A 81 -5.49 -3.73 10.23
C GLY A 81 -4.91 -4.73 9.22
N ALA A 82 -4.23 -5.75 9.76
CA ALA A 82 -3.46 -6.73 8.99
C ALA A 82 -4.32 -7.56 8.01
N ALA A 83 -5.57 -7.88 8.37
CA ALA A 83 -6.45 -8.70 7.54
C ALA A 83 -6.76 -8.05 6.19
N LYS A 84 -7.08 -6.74 6.18
CA LYS A 84 -7.37 -5.98 4.96
C LYS A 84 -6.11 -5.76 4.12
N ALA A 85 -5.00 -5.40 4.77
CA ALA A 85 -3.71 -5.24 4.10
C ALA A 85 -3.28 -6.55 3.41
N GLY A 86 -3.37 -7.68 4.12
CA GLY A 86 -3.01 -8.99 3.58
C GLY A 86 -3.91 -9.42 2.42
N SER A 87 -5.22 -9.20 2.49
CA SER A 87 -6.14 -9.52 1.40
C SER A 87 -5.86 -8.70 0.14
N SER A 88 -5.58 -7.40 0.33
CA SER A 88 -5.23 -6.49 -0.75
C SER A 88 -3.91 -6.86 -1.43
N LEU A 89 -2.88 -7.18 -0.64
CA LEU A 89 -1.57 -7.62 -1.16
C LEU A 89 -1.68 -8.94 -1.94
N ARG A 90 -2.50 -9.88 -1.48
CA ARG A 90 -2.76 -11.14 -2.20
C ARG A 90 -3.45 -10.91 -3.53
N GLN A 91 -4.44 -10.01 -3.59
CA GLN A 91 -5.10 -9.65 -4.86
C GLN A 91 -4.14 -8.91 -5.80
N LEU A 92 -3.33 -7.98 -5.30
CA LEU A 92 -2.29 -7.35 -6.13
C LEU A 92 -1.33 -8.40 -6.72
N ALA A 93 -0.94 -9.41 -5.94
CA ALA A 93 -0.02 -10.46 -6.38
C ALA A 93 -0.52 -11.26 -7.59
N THR A 94 -1.84 -11.40 -7.78
CA THR A 94 -2.39 -12.13 -8.95
C THR A 94 -2.23 -11.37 -10.27
N ALA A 95 -1.93 -10.07 -10.22
CA ALA A 95 -1.80 -9.21 -11.39
C ALA A 95 -0.35 -8.79 -11.69
N ILE A 96 0.58 -9.06 -10.77
CA ILE A 96 2.01 -8.73 -10.94
C ILE A 96 2.64 -9.69 -11.95
N PRO A 97 3.21 -9.20 -13.07
CA PRO A 97 3.99 -10.03 -13.99
C PRO A 97 5.19 -10.69 -13.30
N PRO A 98 5.60 -11.91 -13.70
CA PRO A 98 6.68 -12.65 -13.07
C PRO A 98 7.99 -11.86 -12.90
N GLU A 99 8.34 -11.04 -13.90
CA GLU A 99 9.56 -10.22 -13.89
C GLU A 99 9.54 -9.07 -12.87
N LEU A 100 8.37 -8.76 -12.28
CA LEU A 100 8.20 -7.72 -11.27
C LEU A 100 8.00 -8.28 -9.86
N ILE A 101 7.97 -9.61 -9.69
CA ILE A 101 7.82 -10.28 -8.40
C ILE A 101 9.11 -10.11 -7.58
N GLU A 102 8.96 -9.73 -6.31
CA GLU A 102 10.09 -9.70 -5.37
C GLU A 102 10.16 -11.02 -4.62
N LEU A 103 11.35 -11.62 -4.60
CA LEU A 103 11.61 -12.91 -3.96
C LEU A 103 12.24 -12.76 -2.56
N THR A 104 12.65 -11.54 -2.21
CA THR A 104 13.35 -11.25 -0.97
C THR A 104 12.60 -10.20 -0.15
N HIS A 105 12.87 -10.21 1.16
CA HIS A 105 12.44 -9.16 2.07
C HIS A 105 13.42 -7.99 1.97
N TYR A 106 12.94 -6.76 2.16
CA TYR A 106 13.63 -5.50 1.83
C TYR A 106 13.82 -5.29 0.32
N ARG A 107 13.92 -4.03 -0.13
CA ARG A 107 14.10 -3.75 -1.57
C ARG A 107 15.52 -4.14 -1.95
N HIS A 108 15.67 -5.28 -2.60
CA HIS A 108 16.89 -5.65 -3.30
C HIS A 108 16.84 -5.10 -4.72
N HIS A 109 17.73 -4.16 -5.03
CA HIS A 109 17.97 -3.77 -6.41
C HIS A 109 18.84 -4.87 -7.05
N GLY A 110 18.19 -5.87 -7.65
CA GLY A 110 18.87 -6.84 -8.51
C GLY A 110 19.47 -6.12 -9.72
N ASP A 111 20.73 -6.43 -9.98
CA ASP A 111 21.60 -6.07 -11.10
C ASP A 111 22.22 -4.64 -11.13
N GLU A 112 23.48 -4.63 -10.67
CA GLU A 112 24.68 -3.90 -11.16
C GLU A 112 24.69 -2.38 -11.39
N ILE A 113 23.63 -1.61 -11.15
CA ILE A 113 23.72 -0.14 -11.23
C ILE A 113 23.23 0.55 -9.93
N GLN A 114 24.16 0.64 -8.98
CA GLN A 114 24.34 1.77 -8.05
C GLN A 114 23.10 2.30 -7.29
N ARG A 115 22.20 1.43 -6.78
CA ARG A 115 21.31 1.82 -5.67
C ARG A 115 21.44 0.81 -4.56
N ALA A 116 21.93 1.26 -3.41
CA ALA A 116 22.10 0.42 -2.22
C ALA A 116 20.82 -0.36 -1.96
N SER A 117 20.95 -1.67 -1.79
CA SER A 117 19.88 -2.50 -1.23
C SER A 117 19.41 -1.86 0.07
N ASP A 118 18.09 -1.82 0.28
CA ASP A 118 17.55 -1.37 1.56
C ASP A 118 18.16 -2.21 2.68
N THR A 119 18.80 -1.57 3.66
CA THR A 119 19.11 -2.26 4.92
C THR A 119 17.85 -2.37 5.76
N GLN A 120 17.89 -3.22 6.78
CA GLN A 120 16.83 -3.33 7.77
C GLN A 120 16.55 -1.98 8.44
N GLU A 121 17.59 -1.22 8.76
CA GLU A 121 17.50 0.12 9.36
C GLU A 121 16.77 1.09 8.43
N MET A 122 17.09 1.07 7.13
CA MET A 122 16.39 1.90 6.15
C MET A 122 14.89 1.56 6.06
N ALA A 123 14.54 0.27 6.14
CA ALA A 123 13.16 -0.17 6.13
C ALA A 123 12.41 0.29 7.39
N ILE A 124 13.03 0.16 8.57
CA ILE A 124 12.48 0.64 9.85
C ILE A 124 12.28 2.15 9.80
N GLU A 125 13.29 2.90 9.31
CA GLU A 125 13.26 4.35 9.25
C GLU A 125 12.12 4.86 8.35
N ARG A 126 11.86 4.21 7.22
CA ARG A 126 10.67 4.54 6.40
C ARG A 126 9.36 4.29 7.13
N GLY A 127 9.29 3.21 7.89
CA GLY A 127 8.13 2.91 8.74
C GLY A 127 7.88 4.00 9.78
N ARG A 128 8.94 4.43 10.47
CA ARG A 128 8.89 5.53 11.46
C ARG A 128 8.48 6.86 10.83
N ASN A 129 9.06 7.23 9.70
CA ASN A 129 8.71 8.45 8.97
C ASN A 129 7.23 8.46 8.57
N MET A 130 6.69 7.34 8.10
CA MET A 130 5.25 7.25 7.84
C MET A 130 4.43 7.46 9.11
N HIS A 131 4.77 6.78 10.20
CA HIS A 131 4.05 6.91 11.47
C HIS A 131 4.03 8.37 11.93
N SER A 132 5.18 9.04 11.92
CA SER A 132 5.32 10.45 12.26
C SER A 132 4.40 11.35 11.42
N LEU A 133 4.41 11.19 10.10
CA LEU A 133 3.56 11.99 9.20
C LEU A 133 2.06 11.85 9.48
N ILE A 134 1.63 10.67 9.94
CA ILE A 134 0.21 10.38 10.25
C ILE A 134 -0.16 10.96 11.62
N TYR A 135 0.66 10.72 12.64
CA TYR A 135 0.26 10.94 14.04
C TYR A 135 0.82 12.21 14.67
N ASP A 136 2.02 12.66 14.30
CA ASP A 136 2.67 13.80 14.97
C ASP A 136 1.98 15.14 14.64
N ASN A 137 1.25 15.19 13.53
CA ASN A 137 0.51 16.39 13.10
C ASN A 137 -0.89 16.49 13.72
N ILE A 138 -1.27 15.55 14.60
CA ILE A 138 -2.58 15.56 15.27
C ILE A 138 -2.40 16.18 16.67
N PRO A 139 -2.87 17.42 16.91
CA PRO A 139 -2.57 18.15 18.16
C PRO A 139 -3.01 17.42 19.44
N GLU A 140 -4.01 16.56 19.33
CA GLU A 140 -4.64 15.84 20.44
C GLU A 140 -4.14 14.40 20.57
N TYR A 141 -3.26 13.96 19.67
CA TYR A 141 -2.71 12.61 19.70
C TYR A 141 -1.72 12.48 20.86
N ASP A 142 -2.09 11.64 21.83
CA ASP A 142 -1.27 11.31 22.99
C ASP A 142 -1.04 9.81 23.01
N GLU A 143 0.18 9.38 22.62
CA GLU A 143 0.56 7.97 22.58
C GLU A 143 0.42 7.27 23.96
N ARG A 144 0.46 8.05 25.06
CA ARG A 144 0.34 7.51 26.42
C ARG A 144 -1.07 7.06 26.75
N LYS A 145 -2.10 7.58 26.06
CA LYS A 145 -3.48 7.09 26.22
C LYS A 145 -3.60 5.65 25.75
N THR A 146 -2.89 5.28 24.68
CA THR A 146 -2.82 3.90 24.19
C THR A 146 -2.12 3.00 25.20
N LEU A 147 -0.99 3.46 25.76
CA LEU A 147 -0.30 2.73 26.84
C LEU A 147 -1.20 2.51 28.05
N HIS A 148 -1.92 3.55 28.51
CA HIS A 148 -2.81 3.44 29.66
C HIS A 148 -3.99 2.50 29.40
N ALA A 149 -4.55 2.50 28.19
CA ALA A 149 -5.66 1.65 27.83
C ALA A 149 -5.26 0.18 27.64
N SER A 150 -4.09 -0.08 27.04
CA SER A 150 -3.57 -1.43 26.81
C SER A 150 -2.04 -1.42 26.66
N PRO A 151 -1.29 -1.74 27.74
CA PRO A 151 0.16 -1.81 27.69
C PRO A 151 0.69 -2.85 26.69
N ASP A 152 0.04 -4.01 26.61
CA ASP A 152 0.42 -5.08 25.68
C ASP A 152 0.30 -4.62 24.23
N TYR A 153 -0.82 -3.98 23.86
CA TYR A 153 -1.01 -3.44 22.53
C TYR A 153 0.03 -2.35 22.22
N TYR A 154 0.28 -1.44 23.17
CA TYR A 154 1.28 -0.39 23.02
C TYR A 154 2.68 -0.99 22.77
N TYR A 155 3.06 -2.03 23.52
CA TYR A 155 4.33 -2.74 23.32
C TYR A 155 4.39 -3.41 21.94
N ILE A 156 3.34 -4.14 21.54
CA ILE A 156 3.28 -4.83 20.24
C ILE A 156 3.43 -3.85 19.08
N VAL A 157 2.81 -2.66 19.15
CA VAL A 157 2.79 -1.69 18.05
C VAL A 157 4.06 -0.82 18.01
N THR A 158 4.60 -0.44 19.17
CA THR A 158 5.72 0.53 19.23
C THR A 158 7.08 -0.12 19.46
N GLY A 159 7.12 -1.36 19.98
CA GLY A 159 8.34 -2.01 20.46
C GLY A 159 8.98 -1.35 21.68
N LYS A 160 8.33 -0.34 22.28
CA LYS A 160 8.84 0.38 23.46
C LYS A 160 8.38 -0.33 24.73
N PHE A 161 9.33 -0.80 25.54
CA PHE A 161 9.06 -1.20 26.92
C PHE A 161 8.83 0.05 27.78
N VAL A 162 7.83 0.00 28.66
CA VAL A 162 7.62 1.03 29.68
C VAL A 162 7.60 0.32 31.04
N ASN A 163 8.59 0.64 31.88
CA ASN A 163 8.67 0.19 33.27
C ASN A 163 7.88 1.12 34.19
#